data_AF-A0A645F7S7-F1
#
_entry.id   AF-A0A645F7S7-F1
#
_cell.length_a   1.000
_cell.length_b   1.000
_cell.length_c   1.000
_cell.angle_alpha   90.00
_cell.angle_beta   90.00
_cell.angle_gamma   90.00
#
_symmetry.space_group_name_H-M   'P 1'
#
loop_
_entity.id
_entity.type
_entity.pdbx_description
1 polymer ?
#
loop_
_entity_poly.entity_id
_entity_poly.type
_entity_poly.pdbx_seq_one_letter_code
_entity_poly.pdbx_strand_id
1 'polypeptide(L)' 'MVFEARKVIVPRTDINDSACDVLETPIVVCRASGTCVVPKDKQRK' A
#
# COMPACT_ATOMS: atom_id res chain seq x y z
N MET A 1 6.87 3.28 -12.28
CA MET A 1 7.01 2.84 -10.87
C MET A 1 5.79 2.01 -10.51
N VAL A 2 5.93 0.84 -9.89
CA VAL A 2 4.81 -0.03 -9.52
C VAL A 2 4.79 -0.20 -8.00
N PHE A 3 3.61 -0.10 -7.39
CA PHE A 3 3.39 -0.14 -5.95
C PHE A 3 2.35 -1.20 -5.61
N GLU A 4 2.56 -1.90 -4.51
CA GLU A 4 1.60 -2.85 -3.96
C GLU A 4 1.38 -2.53 -2.48
N ALA A 5 0.13 -2.27 -2.09
CA ALA A 5 -0.25 -2.10 -0.69
C ALA A 5 -0.80 -3.43 -0.16
N ARG A 6 -0.35 -3.83 1.04
CA ARG A 6 -0.75 -5.08 1.69
C ARG A 6 -1.30 -4.83 3.09
N LYS A 7 -2.41 -5.49 3.42
CA LYS A 7 -2.92 -5.59 4.79
C LYS A 7 -2.17 -6.73 5.49
N VAL A 8 -1.54 -6.42 6.62
CA VAL A 8 -0.72 -7.36 7.40
C VAL A 8 -1.31 -7.68 8.78
N ILE A 9 -2.28 -6.91 9.25
CA ILE A 9 -2.97 -7.11 10.52
C ILE A 9 -4.48 -7.02 10.37
N VAL A 10 -5.22 -7.64 11.28
CA VAL A 10 -6.69 -7.54 11.39
C VAL A 10 -7.08 -7.23 12.84
N PRO A 11 -8.05 -6.34 13.10
CA PRO A 11 -8.46 -6.01 14.47
C PRO A 11 -9.11 -7.21 15.18
N ARG A 12 -8.94 -7.26 16.51
CA ARG A 12 -9.54 -8.26 17.42
C ARG A 12 -10.46 -7.59 18.44
N THR A 13 -11.60 -7.13 17.93
CA THR A 13 -12.63 -6.41 18.72
C THR A 13 -13.25 -7.27 19.82
N ASP A 14 -13.06 -8.59 19.79
CA ASP A 14 -13.45 -9.52 20.85
C ASP A 14 -12.55 -9.44 22.10
N ILE A 15 -11.36 -8.84 22.00
CA ILE A 15 -10.43 -8.67 23.14
C ILE A 15 -10.43 -7.20 23.59
N ASN A 16 -10.12 -6.27 22.69
CA ASN A 16 -10.04 -4.82 22.94
C ASN A 16 -9.97 -4.08 21.59
N ASP A 17 -10.35 -2.80 21.55
CA ASP A 17 -10.28 -1.92 20.38
C ASP A 17 -8.87 -1.76 19.82
N SER A 18 -7.84 -1.88 20.67
CA SER A 18 -6.43 -1.81 20.26
C SER A 18 -5.80 -3.15 19.91
N ALA A 19 -6.50 -4.28 20.13
CA ALA A 19 -5.98 -5.61 19.85
C ALA A 19 -6.03 -5.92 18.36
N CYS A 20 -5.03 -6.64 17.85
CA CYS A 20 -4.99 -7.12 16.47
C CYS A 20 -4.19 -8.42 16.35
N ASP A 21 -4.53 -9.22 15.34
CA ASP A 21 -3.75 -10.39 14.93
C ASP A 21 -2.91 -10.07 13.70
N VAL A 22 -1.70 -10.64 13.66
CA VAL A 22 -0.86 -10.63 12.48
C VAL A 22 -1.34 -11.71 11.52
N LEU A 23 -1.59 -11.33 10.27
CA LEU A 23 -1.98 -12.27 9.23
C LEU A 23 -0.75 -13.08 8.81
N GLU A 24 -0.88 -14.41 8.83
CA GLU A 24 0.17 -15.31 8.35
C GLU A 24 0.54 -15.02 6.88
N THR A 25 -0.48 -14.75 6.06
CA THR A 25 -0.28 -14.32 4.67
C THR A 25 -0.83 -12.90 4.47
N PRO A 26 0.02 -11.93 4.09
CA PRO A 26 -0.43 -10.58 3.76
C PRO A 26 -1.42 -10.55 2.58
N ILE A 27 -2.47 -9.75 2.71
CA ILE A 27 -3.51 -9.61 1.68
C ILE A 27 -3.21 -8.39 0.83
N VAL A 28 -3.11 -8.54 -0.49
CA VAL A 28 -2.94 -7.41 -1.41
C VAL A 28 -4.25 -6.63 -1.49
N VAL A 29 -4.22 -5.36 -1.09
CA VAL A 29 -5.40 -4.48 -1.08
C VAL A 29 -5.41 -3.49 -2.24
N CYS A 30 -4.24 -3.15 -2.78
CA CYS A 30 -4.14 -2.24 -3.93
C CYS A 30 -2.88 -2.54 -4.73
N ARG A 31 -2.98 -2.42 -6.06
CA ARG A 31 -1.85 -2.34 -6.98
C ARG A 31 -1.97 -1.06 -7.77
N ALA A 32 -0.88 -0.30 -7.83
CA ALA A 32 -0.86 0.98 -8.51
C ALA A 32 0.41 1.13 -9.35
N SER A 33 0.31 1.89 -10.43
CA SER A 33 1.46 2.31 -11.23
C SER A 33 1.52 3.82 -11.32
N GLY A 34 2.66 4.40 -10.97
CA GLY A 34 2.93 5.82 -11.10
C GLY A 34 3.96 6.09 -12.20
N THR A 35 3.71 7.15 -12.96
CA THR A 35 4.64 7.67 -13.97
C THR A 35 4.84 9.15 -13.70
N CYS A 36 6.09 9.55 -13.49
CA CYS A 36 6.44 10.96 -13.44
C CYS A 36 6.55 11.49 -14.86
N VAL A 37 5.90 12.63 -15.12
CA VAL A 37 5.93 13.30 -16.42
C VAL A 37 6.62 14.66 -16.27
N VAL A 38 7.48 14.98 -17.24
CA VAL A 38 8.13 16.30 -17.33
C VAL A 38 7.64 16.96 -18.62
N PRO A 39 7.08 18.19 -18.55
CA PRO A 39 6.71 18.95 -19.74
C PRO A 39 7.86 19.04 -20.73
N LYS A 40 7.57 18.87 -22.02
CA LYS A 40 8.60 18.74 -23.07
C LYS A 40 9.54 19.94 -23.14
N ASP A 41 9.01 21.14 -22.92
CA ASP A 41 9.72 22.42 -22.87
C ASP A 41 10.67 22.55 -21.67
N LYS A 42 10.49 21.72 -20.63
CA LYS A 42 11.30 21.71 -19.41
C LYS A 42 12.29 20.54 -19.33
N GLN A 43 12.31 19.67 -20.33
CA GLN A 43 13.26 18.55 -20.40
C GLN A 43 14.67 19.10 -20.74
N ARG A 44 15.68 18.62 -20.00
CA ARG A 44 17.09 18.99 -20.25
C ARG A 44 17.63 18.16 -21.43
N LYS A 45 18.57 18.72 -22.20
CA LYS A 45 19.30 18.01 -23.25
C LYS A 45 20.31 17.02 -22.67
#